data_AF-A0A124ECQ8-F1
#
_entry.id   AF-A0A124ECQ8-F1
#
_cell.length_a   1.000
_cell.length_b   1.000
_cell.length_c   1.000
_cell.angle_alpha   90.00
_cell.angle_beta   90.00
_cell.angle_gamma   90.00
#
_symmetry.space_group_name_H-M   'P 1'
#
loop_
_entity.id
_entity.type
_entity.pdbx_description
1 polymer ?
#
loop_
_entity_poly.entity_id
_entity_poly.type
_entity_poly.pdbx_seq_one_letter_code
_entity_poly.pdbx_strand_id
1 'polypeptide(L)'
;MSPFTRPVHDVVPDLMTICPGQTYRAVEPLAEGRRIRIDRYTPGHAHAWVVDAQTGTRGRWILVSSLHQTAVTRTGQPRRTGYVLETL
;
A
#
# COMPACT_ATOMS: atom_id res chain seq x y z
N MET A 1 -13.57 -26.29 -35.80
CA MET A 1 -12.33 -25.65 -35.34
C MET A 1 -12.65 -24.19 -35.02
N SER A 2 -12.77 -23.84 -33.74
CA SER A 2 -12.76 -22.45 -33.28
C SER A 2 -11.41 -22.19 -32.62
N PRO A 3 -10.96 -20.93 -32.64
CA PRO A 3 -10.60 -20.33 -31.38
C PRO A 3 -11.53 -19.15 -31.12
N PHE A 4 -12.29 -19.27 -30.04
CA PHE A 4 -12.95 -18.16 -29.38
C PHE A 4 -11.89 -17.10 -29.04
N THR A 5 -11.87 -16.00 -29.77
CA THR A 5 -11.26 -14.76 -29.28
C THR A 5 -12.01 -14.38 -28.02
N ARG A 6 -11.40 -14.66 -26.85
CA ARG A 6 -11.91 -14.14 -25.59
C ARG A 6 -11.83 -12.61 -25.69
N PRO A 7 -12.90 -11.86 -25.42
CA PRO A 7 -12.76 -10.44 -25.17
C PRO A 7 -11.83 -10.32 -23.97
N VAL A 8 -10.76 -9.54 -24.11
CA VAL A 8 -9.96 -9.09 -22.97
C VAL A 8 -10.89 -8.28 -22.10
N HIS A 9 -11.54 -8.95 -21.15
CA HIS A 9 -12.29 -8.33 -20.07
C HIS A 9 -11.38 -7.26 -19.48
N ASP A 10 -11.83 -6.01 -19.59
CA ASP A 10 -11.69 -4.99 -18.57
C ASP A 10 -10.59 -5.26 -17.54
N VAL A 11 -9.35 -4.96 -17.92
CA VAL A 11 -8.41 -4.50 -16.90
C VAL A 11 -8.70 -3.01 -16.75
N VAL A 12 -9.78 -2.71 -16.03
CA VAL A 12 -9.79 -1.51 -15.20
C VAL A 12 -8.58 -1.72 -14.30
N PRO A 13 -7.49 -0.93 -14.41
CA PRO A 13 -6.42 -1.06 -13.44
C PRO A 13 -7.08 -0.71 -12.12
N ASP A 14 -7.22 -1.69 -11.24
CA ASP A 14 -7.51 -1.43 -9.85
C ASP A 14 -6.38 -0.50 -9.40
N LEU A 15 -6.71 0.79 -9.28
CA LEU A 15 -5.79 1.93 -9.23
C LEU A 15 -5.03 1.98 -7.89
N MET A 16 -4.73 0.82 -7.30
CA MET A 16 -4.01 0.72 -6.05
C MET A 16 -3.19 -0.57 -5.92
N THR A 17 -2.26 -0.75 -6.86
CA THR A 17 -1.21 -1.75 -6.69
C THR A 17 -0.16 -1.22 -5.70
N ILE A 18 0.17 -2.00 -4.67
CA ILE A 18 1.32 -1.73 -3.80
C ILE A 18 2.58 -1.97 -4.62
N CYS A 19 3.45 -0.97 -4.70
CA CYS A 19 4.64 -0.98 -5.53
C CYS A 19 5.87 -0.59 -4.70
N PRO A 20 7.04 -1.19 -4.97
CA PRO A 20 8.32 -0.69 -4.46
C PRO A 20 8.48 0.81 -4.73
N GLY A 21 9.04 1.53 -3.75
CA GLY A 21 9.25 2.98 -3.83
C GLY A 21 8.12 3.82 -3.24
N GLN A 22 6.90 3.29 -3.10
CA GLN A 22 5.80 4.03 -2.46
C GLN A 22 6.13 4.33 -1.00
N THR A 23 5.86 5.57 -0.58
CA THR A 23 6.03 6.03 0.80
C THR A 23 4.69 6.15 1.49
N TYR A 24 4.62 5.67 2.72
CA TYR A 24 3.45 5.75 3.56
C TYR A 24 3.80 6.39 4.90
N ARG A 25 2.91 7.25 5.40
CA ARG A 25 3.02 7.86 6.75
C ARG A 25 2.08 7.19 7.72
N ALA A 26 2.50 7.02 8.97
CA ALA A 26 1.63 6.51 10.01
C ALA A 26 0.45 7.47 10.26
N VAL A 27 -0.74 6.91 10.54
CA VAL A 27 -1.93 7.71 10.89
C VAL A 27 -2.19 7.78 12.40
N GLU A 28 -1.50 6.94 13.17
CA GLU A 28 -1.58 6.91 14.63
C GLU A 28 -0.96 8.18 15.23
N PRO A 29 -1.66 8.90 16.12
CA PRO A 29 -1.13 10.13 16.74
C PRO A 29 0.18 9.90 17.49
N LEU A 30 0.34 8.73 18.13
CA LEU A 30 1.56 8.38 18.87
C LEU A 30 2.73 7.98 17.95
N ALA A 31 2.45 7.75 16.66
CA ALA A 31 3.46 7.43 15.65
C ALA A 31 3.64 8.58 14.65
N GLU A 32 3.18 9.78 15.00
CA GLU A 32 3.27 10.98 14.17
C GLU A 32 4.71 11.19 13.68
N GLY A 33 4.85 11.37 12.35
CA GLY A 33 6.15 11.53 11.69
C GLY A 33 6.83 10.23 11.22
N ARG A 34 6.39 9.05 11.65
CA ARG A 34 6.95 7.78 11.14
C ARG A 34 6.53 7.56 9.69
N ARG A 35 7.52 7.49 8.80
CA ARG A 35 7.35 7.16 7.38
C ARG A 35 8.04 5.85 7.04
N ILE A 36 7.39 5.07 6.18
CA ILE A 36 7.94 3.82 5.64
C ILE A 36 7.91 3.87 4.12
N ARG A 37 8.89 3.21 3.49
CA ARG A 37 8.92 3.00 2.04
C ARG A 37 8.78 1.52 1.76
N ILE A 38 7.96 1.16 0.77
CA ILE A 38 7.91 -0.20 0.25
C ILE A 38 9.26 -0.49 -0.41
N ASP A 39 9.96 -1.49 0.10
CA ASP A 39 11.22 -1.95 -0.50
C ASP A 39 10.93 -3.11 -1.44
N ARG A 40 10.12 -4.08 -1.01
CA ARG A 40 9.70 -5.23 -1.83
C ARG A 40 8.27 -5.64 -1.54
N TYR A 41 7.54 -6.02 -2.59
CA TYR A 41 6.22 -6.60 -2.48
C TYR A 41 5.97 -7.61 -3.60
N THR A 42 5.38 -8.75 -3.24
CA THR A 42 4.89 -9.75 -4.20
C THR A 42 3.37 -9.62 -4.26
N PRO A 43 2.77 -9.30 -5.43
CA PRO A 43 1.32 -9.18 -5.56
C PRO A 43 0.57 -10.41 -5.02
N GLY A 44 -0.48 -10.17 -4.25
CA GLY A 44 -1.27 -11.23 -3.61
C GLY A 44 -0.70 -11.74 -2.28
N HIS A 45 0.54 -11.38 -1.91
CA HIS A 45 1.07 -11.70 -0.59
C HIS A 45 0.43 -10.80 0.48
N ALA A 46 0.19 -11.35 1.67
CA ALA A 46 -0.44 -10.62 2.78
C ALA A 46 0.49 -9.58 3.42
N HIS A 47 1.80 -9.69 3.18
CA HIS A 47 2.82 -8.82 3.76
C HIS A 47 3.67 -8.11 2.70
N ALA A 48 4.06 -6.88 3.00
CA ALA A 48 5.06 -6.12 2.26
C ALA A 48 6.32 -5.91 3.12
N TRP A 49 7.49 -5.94 2.49
CA TRP A 49 8.76 -5.61 3.14
C TRP A 49 8.98 -4.12 3.04
N VAL A 50 9.14 -3.48 4.19
CA VAL A 50 9.26 -2.01 4.28
C VAL A 50 10.50 -1.61 5.05
N VAL A 51 11.01 -0.45 4.69
CA VAL A 51 12.14 0.21 5.36
C VAL A 51 11.70 1.58 5.86
N ASP A 52 12.48 2.18 6.76
CA ASP A 52 12.35 3.58 7.09
C ASP A 52 12.49 4.44 5.82
N ALA A 53 11.56 5.37 5.60
CA ALA A 53 11.49 6.09 4.33
C ALA A 53 12.68 7.03 4.09
N GLN A 54 13.30 7.55 5.15
CA GLN A 54 14.41 8.50 5.05
C GLN A 54 15.76 7.79 4.96
N THR A 55 16.00 6.81 5.83
CA THR A 55 17.31 6.15 5.97
C THR A 55 17.43 4.88 5.13
N GLY A 56 16.31 4.28 4.71
CA GLY A 56 16.31 2.97 4.05
C GLY A 56 16.68 1.81 4.98
N THR A 57 16.76 2.03 6.29
CA THR A 57 17.14 1.01 7.28
C THR A 57 15.93 0.46 8.03
N ARG A 58 16.16 -0.40 9.04
CA ARG A 58 15.11 -0.96 9.93
C ARG A 58 14.00 -1.70 9.16
N GLY A 59 14.45 -2.59 8.28
CA GLY A 59 13.58 -3.45 7.47
C GLY A 59 12.67 -4.34 8.33
N ARG A 60 11.39 -4.38 8.00
CA ARG A 60 10.41 -5.27 8.64
C ARG A 60 9.27 -5.63 7.70
N TRP A 61 8.62 -6.77 7.98
CA TRP A 61 7.35 -7.12 7.35
C TRP A 61 6.21 -6.35 8.01
N ILE A 62 5.26 -5.88 7.20
CA ILE A 62 3.98 -5.35 7.66
C ILE A 62 2.84 -5.95 6.85
N LEU A 63 1.64 -5.95 7.43
CA LEU A 63 0.43 -6.38 6.74
C LEU A 63 0.05 -5.36 5.67
N VAL A 64 -0.27 -5.86 4.48
CA VAL A 64 -0.84 -5.08 3.37
C VAL A 64 -2.14 -4.39 3.80
N SER A 65 -2.94 -5.04 4.66
CA SER A 65 -4.18 -4.45 5.19
C SER A 65 -3.96 -3.21 6.07
N SER A 66 -2.73 -2.98 6.55
CA SER A 66 -2.35 -1.76 7.27
C SER A 66 -1.90 -0.63 6.33
N LEU A 67 -1.81 -0.87 5.02
CA LEU A 67 -1.50 0.13 4.01
C LEU A 67 -2.79 0.67 3.40
N HIS A 68 -2.96 1.98 3.43
CA HIS A 68 -4.21 2.65 3.09
C HIS A 68 -4.00 3.72 2.03
N GLN A 69 -4.98 3.89 1.15
CA GLN A 69 -4.93 4.92 0.11
C GLN A 69 -5.15 6.31 0.68
N THR A 70 -6.13 6.40 1.57
CA THR A 70 -6.62 7.65 2.11
C THR A 70 -6.56 7.59 3.63
N ALA A 71 -6.47 8.77 4.24
CA ALA A 71 -6.44 8.92 5.70
C ALA A 71 -7.82 8.67 6.33
N VAL A 72 -8.85 8.41 5.53
CA VAL A 72 -10.22 8.17 5.98
C VAL A 72 -10.65 6.73 5.71
N THR A 73 -11.55 6.24 6.56
CA THR A 73 -12.23 4.97 6.38
C THR A 73 -13.27 5.09 5.26
N ARG A 74 -13.85 3.95 4.86
CA ARG A 74 -14.97 3.92 3.90
C ARG A 74 -16.19 4.71 4.38
N THR A 75 -16.37 4.86 5.69
CA THR A 75 -17.46 5.64 6.30
C THR A 75 -17.09 7.10 6.53
N GLY A 76 -15.94 7.56 6.03
CA GLY A 76 -15.50 8.96 6.13
C GLY A 76 -14.85 9.35 7.45
N GLN A 77 -14.63 8.41 8.37
CA GLN A 77 -13.97 8.71 9.65
C GLN A 77 -12.44 8.71 9.50
N PRO A 78 -11.69 9.52 10.26
CA PRO A 78 -10.23 9.44 10.29
C PRO A 78 -9.75 8.05 10.71
N ARG A 79 -8.76 7.52 10.00
CA ARG A 79 -8.09 6.26 10.38
C ARG A 79 -7.26 6.50 11.63
N ARG A 80 -7.34 5.54 12.55
CA ARG A 80 -6.61 5.56 13.82
C ARG A 80 -5.45 4.59 13.86
N THR A 81 -5.30 3.74 12.84
CA THR A 81 -4.28 2.69 12.76
C THR A 81 -3.74 2.56 11.35
N GLY A 82 -2.51 2.03 11.24
CA GLY A 82 -1.85 1.75 9.96
C GLY A 82 -1.13 2.94 9.34
N TYR A 83 -0.99 2.90 8.03
CA TYR A 83 -0.22 3.87 7.26
C TYR A 83 -1.00 4.30 6.01
N VAL A 84 -0.96 5.59 5.70
CA VAL A 84 -1.60 6.16 4.50
C VAL A 84 -0.55 6.54 3.47
N LEU A 85 -0.87 6.28 2.20
CA LEU A 85 -0.04 6.64 1.06
C LEU A 85 0.23 8.15 1.08
N GLU A 86 1.50 8.54 1.06
CA GLU A 86 1.92 9.93 0.89
C GLU A 86 1.98 10.18 -0.61
N THR A 87 1.01 10.92 -1.13
CA THR A 87 1.05 11.39 -2.53
C THR A 87 2.09 12.52 -2.59
N LEU A 88 3.12 12.35 -3.41
CA LEU A 88 4.11 13.39 -3.70
C LEU A 88 3.45 14.58 -4.40
#